data_AF-A0A944JBC1-F1
#
_entry.id   AF-A0A944JBC1-F1
#
_cell.length_a   1.000
_cell.length_b   1.000
_cell.length_c   1.000
_cell.angle_alpha   90.00
_cell.angle_beta   90.00
_cell.angle_gamma   90.00
#
_symmetry.space_group_name_H-M   'P 1'
#
loop_
_entity.id
_entity.type
_entity.pdbx_description
1 polymer ?
#
loop_
_entity_poly.entity_id
_entity_poly.type
_entity_poly.pdbx_seq_one_letter_code
_entity_poly.pdbx_strand_id
1 'polypeptide(L)'
;MAVYVDEVRDWTLIARARGLRHTHWCHLTADTEEELHAFAARLGLKRAWFQKKSERDYRWHYDVTPNKRALAVRLGAQEVDRRFVGQLMIRRQEERDGTEPGAVVGPRCGNNPNVRLTPGDQQAVDEFKAYLKQRAAERPHPAA
;
A
#
# COMPACT_ATOMS: atom_id res chain seq x y z
N MET A 1 -7.67 18.35 -5.66
CA MET A 1 -7.96 18.53 -4.24
C MET A 1 -9.31 17.91 -3.93
N ALA A 2 -9.33 16.58 -3.94
CA ALA A 2 -10.52 15.77 -3.76
C ALA A 2 -10.27 14.64 -2.77
N VAL A 3 -11.34 14.24 -2.09
CA VAL A 3 -11.38 13.06 -1.22
C VAL A 3 -12.15 11.99 -1.97
N TYR A 4 -11.62 10.78 -1.99
CA TYR A 4 -12.13 9.65 -2.73
C TYR A 4 -12.56 8.54 -1.78
N VAL A 5 -13.67 7.89 -2.09
CA VAL A 5 -14.16 6.72 -1.36
C VAL A 5 -14.47 5.59 -2.34
N ASP A 6 -13.89 4.42 -2.11
CA ASP A 6 -14.07 3.27 -3.00
C ASP A 6 -15.30 2.42 -2.65
N GLU A 7 -15.48 1.34 -3.39
CA GLU A 7 -16.56 0.38 -3.20
C GLU A 7 -16.45 -0.39 -1.88
N VAL A 8 -17.61 -0.69 -1.26
CA VAL A 8 -17.64 -1.58 -0.09
C VAL A 8 -17.22 -2.97 -0.50
N ARG A 9 -16.28 -3.55 0.25
CA ARG A 9 -15.81 -4.91 0.06
C ARG A 9 -16.21 -5.81 1.22
N ASP A 10 -16.47 -7.06 0.90
CA ASP A 10 -16.67 -8.12 1.88
C ASP A 10 -15.30 -8.69 2.31
N TRP A 11 -15.03 -8.56 3.59
CA TRP A 11 -13.82 -9.03 4.26
C TRP A 11 -14.15 -10.02 5.38
N THR A 12 -15.29 -10.71 5.29
CA THR A 12 -15.79 -11.64 6.32
C THR A 12 -14.75 -12.65 6.76
N LEU A 13 -13.96 -13.22 5.84
CA LEU A 13 -12.91 -14.19 6.18
C LEU A 13 -11.83 -13.57 7.10
N ILE A 14 -11.35 -12.38 6.76
CA ILE A 14 -10.32 -11.67 7.54
C ILE A 14 -10.90 -11.20 8.86
N ALA A 15 -12.12 -10.66 8.85
CA ALA A 15 -12.80 -10.20 10.05
C ALA A 15 -13.00 -11.32 11.07
N ARG A 16 -13.42 -12.51 10.63
CA ARG A 16 -13.53 -13.70 11.49
C ARG A 16 -12.19 -14.13 12.07
N ALA A 17 -11.16 -14.22 11.23
CA ALA A 17 -9.82 -14.62 11.67
C ALA A 17 -9.21 -13.64 12.70
N ARG A 18 -9.60 -12.36 12.64
CA ARG A 18 -9.06 -11.28 13.50
C ARG A 18 -10.02 -10.85 14.62
N GLY A 19 -11.17 -11.51 14.76
CA GLY A 19 -12.19 -11.14 15.77
C GLY A 19 -12.77 -9.74 15.59
N LEU A 20 -12.83 -9.23 14.36
CA LEU A 20 -13.34 -7.88 14.07
C LEU A 20 -14.87 -7.86 14.05
N ARG A 21 -15.44 -6.78 14.59
CA ARG A 21 -16.88 -6.55 14.64
C ARG A 21 -17.50 -6.30 13.26
N HIS A 22 -16.76 -5.62 12.39
CA HIS A 22 -17.24 -5.25 11.05
C HIS A 22 -16.60 -6.17 10.03
N THR A 23 -17.41 -6.65 9.07
CA THR A 23 -16.97 -7.55 7.99
C THR A 23 -16.96 -6.85 6.64
N HIS A 24 -17.58 -5.67 6.54
CA HIS A 24 -17.68 -4.89 5.32
C HIS A 24 -17.09 -3.51 5.55
N TRP A 25 -16.14 -3.13 4.72
CA TRP A 25 -15.54 -1.80 4.75
C TRP A 25 -15.02 -1.40 3.37
N CYS A 26 -14.80 -0.10 3.22
CA CYS A 26 -14.16 0.51 2.06
C CYS A 26 -13.08 1.47 2.57
N HIS A 27 -12.33 2.06 1.66
CA HIS A 27 -11.21 2.93 1.95
C HIS A 27 -11.56 4.36 1.57
N LEU A 28 -11.16 5.28 2.45
CA LEU A 28 -11.20 6.72 2.24
C LEU A 28 -9.76 7.23 2.04
N THR A 29 -9.53 7.97 0.97
CA THR A 29 -8.22 8.53 0.65
C THR A 29 -8.37 9.91 -0.03
N ALA A 30 -7.29 10.64 -0.32
CA ALA A 30 -7.39 12.00 -0.89
C ALA A 30 -6.21 12.34 -1.81
N ASP A 31 -6.07 13.55 -2.33
CA ASP A 31 -4.83 13.91 -3.04
C ASP A 31 -3.65 14.09 -2.06
N THR A 32 -3.93 14.61 -0.85
CA THR A 32 -2.94 14.83 0.23
C THR A 32 -3.37 14.25 1.58
N GLU A 33 -2.41 14.02 2.50
CA GLU A 33 -2.73 13.54 3.86
C GLU A 33 -3.54 14.59 4.62
N GLU A 34 -3.20 15.87 4.48
CA GLU A 34 -3.85 17.00 5.14
C GLU A 34 -5.35 17.06 4.81
N GLU A 35 -5.70 16.95 3.52
CA GLU A 35 -7.08 16.91 3.07
C GLU A 35 -7.83 15.70 3.63
N LEU A 36 -7.20 14.53 3.60
CA LEU A 36 -7.79 13.32 4.14
C LEU A 36 -8.08 13.48 5.63
N HIS A 37 -7.18 14.11 6.38
CA HIS A 37 -7.33 14.35 7.80
C HIS A 37 -8.41 15.38 8.13
N ALA A 38 -8.45 16.48 7.39
CA ALA A 38 -9.49 17.48 7.53
C ALA A 38 -10.88 16.86 7.25
N PHE A 39 -10.98 16.03 6.22
CA PHE A 39 -12.22 15.33 5.88
C PHE A 39 -12.59 14.25 6.90
N ALA A 40 -11.61 13.46 7.36
CA ALA A 40 -11.82 12.43 8.38
C ALA A 40 -12.35 13.04 9.69
N ALA A 41 -11.84 14.22 10.09
CA ALA A 41 -12.35 14.95 11.24
C ALA A 41 -13.82 15.37 11.06
N ARG A 42 -14.19 15.91 9.89
CA ARG A 42 -15.58 16.25 9.55
C ARG A 42 -16.51 15.03 9.52
N LEU A 43 -16.00 13.88 9.09
CA LEU A 43 -16.71 12.61 9.07
C LEU A 43 -16.83 11.96 10.48
N GLY A 44 -16.12 12.51 11.47
CA GLY A 44 -16.10 12.01 12.85
C GLY A 44 -15.27 10.73 13.00
N LEU A 45 -14.21 10.58 12.21
CA LEU A 45 -13.22 9.50 12.36
C LEU A 45 -12.12 9.94 13.34
N LYS A 46 -11.58 9.00 14.10
CA LYS A 46 -10.46 9.27 15.01
C LYS A 46 -9.15 9.29 14.25
N ARG A 47 -8.26 10.24 14.55
CA ARG A 47 -6.93 10.32 13.92
C ARG A 47 -6.11 9.02 14.07
N ALA A 48 -6.28 8.32 15.19
CA ALA A 48 -5.64 7.03 15.46
C ALA A 48 -6.07 5.89 14.52
N TRP A 49 -7.14 6.06 13.72
CA TRP A 49 -7.57 5.07 12.73
C TRP A 49 -6.87 5.23 11.38
N PHE A 50 -6.06 6.28 11.23
CA PHE A 50 -5.27 6.49 10.03
C PHE A 50 -4.30 5.32 9.81
N GLN A 51 -4.36 4.72 8.61
CA GLN A 51 -3.48 3.63 8.22
C GLN A 51 -2.33 4.20 7.39
N LYS A 52 -1.13 4.21 7.96
CA LYS A 52 0.13 4.52 7.27
C LYS A 52 1.24 3.69 7.92
N LYS A 53 1.89 2.80 7.15
CA LYS A 53 2.84 1.82 7.71
C LYS A 53 4.22 2.40 7.97
N SER A 54 4.61 3.42 7.22
CA SER A 54 5.88 4.14 7.37
C SER A 54 5.78 5.53 6.77
N GLU A 55 6.74 6.41 7.05
CA GLU A 55 6.76 7.77 6.49
C GLU A 55 6.75 7.78 4.95
N ARG A 56 7.39 6.78 4.34
CA ARG A 56 7.45 6.61 2.88
C ARG A 56 6.29 5.81 2.29
N ASP A 57 5.30 5.40 3.10
CA ASP A 57 4.13 4.67 2.63
C ASP A 57 3.16 5.64 1.96
N TYR A 58 2.97 5.47 0.65
CA TYR A 58 2.08 6.28 -0.17
C TYR A 58 0.63 5.75 -0.18
N ARG A 59 0.37 4.58 0.41
CA ARG A 59 -0.94 3.92 0.43
C ARG A 59 -1.77 4.30 1.66
N TRP A 60 -1.57 5.50 2.17
CA TRP A 60 -2.26 5.98 3.35
C TRP A 60 -3.77 6.14 3.11
N HIS A 61 -4.59 5.74 4.10
CA HIS A 61 -6.05 5.73 4.01
C HIS A 61 -6.71 5.62 5.39
N TYR A 62 -8.04 5.74 5.41
CA TYR A 62 -8.90 5.29 6.52
C TYR A 62 -9.80 4.15 6.05
N ASP A 63 -9.97 3.12 6.87
CA ASP A 63 -11.04 2.15 6.68
C ASP A 63 -12.35 2.71 7.22
N VAL A 64 -13.41 2.65 6.41
CA VAL A 64 -14.74 3.15 6.77
C VAL A 64 -15.82 2.10 6.53
N THR A 65 -16.79 2.06 7.44
CA THR A 65 -17.95 1.15 7.32
C THR A 65 -18.97 1.68 6.31
N PRO A 66 -19.91 0.86 5.81
CA PRO A 66 -20.90 1.28 4.81
C PRO A 66 -21.70 2.53 5.20
N ASN A 67 -22.06 2.66 6.48
CA ASN A 67 -22.77 3.84 6.99
C ASN A 67 -21.88 5.11 6.92
N LYS A 68 -20.59 4.99 7.24
CA LYS A 68 -19.63 6.09 7.14
C LYS A 68 -19.31 6.42 5.68
N ARG A 69 -19.27 5.43 4.77
CA ARG A 69 -19.17 5.64 3.32
C ARG A 69 -20.33 6.49 2.82
N ALA A 70 -21.57 6.11 3.12
CA ALA A 70 -22.75 6.86 2.68
C ALA A 70 -22.71 8.32 3.19
N LEU A 71 -22.25 8.54 4.41
CA LEU A 71 -22.04 9.89 4.95
C LEU A 71 -20.89 10.62 4.24
N ALA A 72 -19.78 9.96 3.93
CA ALA A 72 -18.67 10.55 3.19
C ALA A 72 -19.12 11.07 1.82
N VAL A 73 -19.91 10.27 1.08
CA VAL A 73 -20.49 10.69 -0.20
C VAL A 73 -21.37 11.92 -0.04
N ARG A 74 -22.26 11.94 0.97
CA ARG A 74 -23.09 13.13 1.27
C ARG A 74 -22.29 14.37 1.63
N LEU A 75 -21.09 14.20 2.21
CA LEU A 75 -20.17 15.28 2.54
C LEU A 75 -19.28 15.72 1.37
N GLY A 76 -19.42 15.10 0.19
CA GLY A 76 -18.72 15.46 -1.03
C GLY A 76 -17.50 14.60 -1.36
N ALA A 77 -17.32 13.44 -0.71
CA ALA A 77 -16.32 12.47 -1.18
C ALA A 77 -16.74 11.92 -2.54
N GLN A 78 -15.80 11.88 -3.48
CA GLN A 78 -16.00 11.33 -4.81
C GLN A 78 -16.01 9.81 -4.75
N GLU A 79 -17.08 9.20 -5.26
CA GLU A 79 -17.14 7.75 -5.41
C GLU A 79 -16.23 7.31 -6.55
N VAL A 80 -15.33 6.37 -6.27
CA VAL A 80 -14.35 5.88 -7.23
C VAL A 80 -14.35 4.36 -7.27
N ASP A 81 -13.91 3.80 -8.40
CA ASP A 81 -13.72 2.36 -8.54
C ASP A 81 -12.31 1.92 -8.17
N ARG A 82 -12.09 0.61 -8.14
CA ARG A 82 -10.77 0.02 -7.86
C ARG A 82 -9.72 0.44 -8.89
N ARG A 83 -10.12 0.68 -10.15
CA ARG A 83 -9.19 1.06 -11.22
C ARG A 83 -8.60 2.43 -10.95
N PHE A 84 -9.44 3.39 -10.57
CA PHE A 84 -9.04 4.72 -10.17
C PHE A 84 -8.12 4.67 -8.95
N VAL A 85 -8.47 3.91 -7.91
CA VAL A 85 -7.59 3.75 -6.73
C VAL A 85 -6.23 3.19 -7.14
N GLY A 86 -6.19 2.21 -8.04
CA GLY A 86 -4.94 1.68 -8.59
C GLY A 86 -4.09 2.75 -9.28
N GLN A 87 -4.71 3.58 -10.13
CA GLN A 87 -4.03 4.69 -10.81
C GLN A 87 -3.53 5.75 -9.82
N LEU A 88 -4.32 6.09 -8.80
CA LEU A 88 -3.93 6.99 -7.72
C LEU A 88 -2.71 6.46 -6.96
N MET A 89 -2.66 5.16 -6.65
CA MET A 89 -1.51 4.55 -5.99
C MET A 89 -0.24 4.56 -6.85
N ILE A 90 -0.37 4.33 -8.17
CA ILE A 90 0.75 4.45 -9.11
C ILE A 90 1.28 5.88 -9.13
N ARG A 91 0.38 6.87 -9.26
CA ARG A 91 0.75 8.29 -9.28
C ARG A 91 1.50 8.70 -8.01
N ARG A 92 0.97 8.38 -6.83
CA ARG A 92 1.64 8.70 -5.56
C ARG A 92 2.96 7.97 -5.39
N GLN A 93 3.07 6.75 -5.92
CA GLN A 93 4.33 6.04 -5.92
C GLN A 93 5.38 6.78 -6.75
N GLU A 94 5.03 7.20 -7.97
CA GLU A 94 5.90 7.94 -8.87
C GLU A 94 6.32 9.30 -8.29
N GLU A 95 5.39 10.02 -7.65
CA GLU A 95 5.66 11.26 -6.91
C GLU A 95 6.64 11.03 -5.74
N ARG A 96 6.43 9.95 -4.96
CA ARG A 96 7.28 9.57 -3.82
C ARG A 96 8.66 9.09 -4.24
N ASP A 97 8.75 8.40 -5.37
CA ASP A 97 10.01 7.89 -5.92
C ASP A 97 10.80 8.98 -6.67
N GLY A 98 10.16 10.11 -6.99
CA GLY A 98 10.77 11.25 -7.66
C GLY A 98 11.03 10.95 -9.13
N THR A 99 10.37 11.68 -10.03
CA THR A 99 10.76 11.65 -11.45
C THR A 99 12.05 12.46 -11.63
N GLU A 100 13.20 11.88 -11.29
CA GLU A 100 14.44 12.22 -11.98
C GLU A 100 14.35 11.61 -13.39
N PRO A 101 14.48 12.38 -14.48
CA PRO A 101 14.55 11.83 -15.84
C PRO A 101 15.79 10.94 -15.94
N GLY A 102 15.62 9.63 -15.75
CA GLY A 102 16.71 8.65 -15.76
C GLY A 102 16.90 7.85 -14.46
N ALA A 103 16.12 8.11 -13.40
CA ALA A 103 16.08 7.19 -12.26
C ALA A 103 15.44 5.86 -12.69
N VAL A 104 16.28 4.86 -12.92
CA VAL A 104 15.85 3.47 -13.16
C VAL A 104 15.21 2.98 -11.87
N VAL A 105 13.89 3.10 -11.77
CA VAL A 105 13.11 2.42 -10.74
C VAL A 105 13.34 0.93 -10.97
N GLY A 106 14.06 0.29 -10.05
CA GLY A 106 14.32 -1.15 -10.10
C GLY A 106 13.01 -1.95 -10.26
N PRO A 107 13.10 -3.20 -10.76
CA PRO A 107 11.92 -3.92 -11.20
C PRO A 107 10.80 -3.96 -10.16
N ARG A 108 9.60 -3.57 -10.60
CA ARG A 108 8.38 -3.57 -9.80
C ARG A 108 8.13 -4.98 -9.28
N CYS A 109 8.33 -5.14 -7.97
CA CYS A 109 8.30 -6.37 -7.19
C CYS A 109 9.33 -7.44 -7.62
N GLY A 110 10.25 -7.76 -6.73
CA GLY A 110 11.23 -8.86 -6.86
C GLY A 110 10.62 -10.26 -6.82
N ASN A 111 9.41 -10.47 -7.36
CA ASN A 111 8.75 -11.77 -7.50
C ASN A 111 7.78 -11.84 -8.70
N ASN A 112 7.85 -10.91 -9.66
CA ASN A 112 7.09 -11.08 -10.91
C ASN A 112 7.82 -12.10 -11.81
N PRO A 113 7.28 -13.31 -12.04
CA PRO A 113 7.96 -14.34 -12.84
C PRO A 113 8.11 -13.95 -14.33
N ASN A 114 7.44 -12.89 -14.77
CA ASN A 114 7.50 -12.41 -16.15
C ASN A 114 8.53 -11.28 -16.36
N VAL A 115 9.18 -10.79 -15.31
CA VAL A 115 10.24 -9.79 -15.44
C VAL A 115 11.53 -10.50 -15.86
N ARG A 116 12.03 -10.17 -17.05
CA ARG A 116 13.35 -10.61 -17.51
C ARG A 116 14.41 -9.67 -16.95
N LEU A 117 15.30 -10.19 -16.12
CA LEU A 117 16.47 -9.46 -15.63
C LEU A 117 17.42 -9.15 -16.81
N THR A 118 18.11 -8.02 -16.73
CA THR A 118 19.21 -7.74 -17.65
C THR A 118 20.38 -8.72 -17.37
N PRO A 119 21.33 -8.92 -18.31
CA PRO A 119 22.49 -9.76 -18.04
C PRO A 119 23.30 -9.31 -16.82
N GLY A 120 23.43 -8.00 -16.59
CA GLY A 120 24.13 -7.44 -15.42
C GLY A 120 23.39 -7.70 -14.11
N ASP A 121 22.05 -7.56 -14.10
CA ASP A 121 21.24 -7.87 -12.92
C ASP A 121 21.29 -9.37 -12.59
N GLN A 122 21.27 -10.22 -13.62
CA GLN A 122 21.38 -11.67 -13.45
C GLN A 122 22.72 -12.05 -12.81
N GLN A 123 23.82 -11.45 -13.28
CA GLN A 123 25.14 -11.64 -12.70
C GLN A 123 25.18 -11.21 -11.23
N ALA A 124 24.67 -10.02 -10.90
CA ALA A 124 24.64 -9.52 -9.53
C ALA A 124 23.84 -10.44 -8.58
N VAL A 125 22.70 -10.97 -9.06
CA VAL A 125 21.90 -11.95 -8.31
C VAL A 125 22.67 -13.25 -8.08
N ASP A 126 23.38 -13.75 -9.09
CA ASP A 126 24.11 -15.01 -9.00
C ASP A 126 25.34 -14.89 -8.10
N GLU A 127 26.06 -13.77 -8.14
CA GLU A 127 27.15 -13.43 -7.21
C GLU A 127 26.64 -13.38 -5.76
N PHE A 128 25.49 -12.72 -5.52
CA PHE A 128 24.89 -12.66 -4.19
C PHE A 128 24.46 -14.03 -3.67
N LYS A 129 23.89 -14.90 -4.52
CA LYS A 129 23.57 -16.29 -4.16
C LYS A 129 24.83 -17.10 -3.83
N ALA A 130 25.91 -16.92 -4.58
CA ALA A 130 27.18 -17.59 -4.31
C ALA A 130 27.76 -17.16 -2.95
N TYR A 131 27.73 -15.85 -2.66
CA TYR A 131 28.12 -15.31 -1.35
C TYR A 131 27.30 -15.92 -0.20
N LEU A 132 25.97 -16.00 -0.34
CA LEU A 132 25.10 -16.61 0.67
C LEU A 132 25.44 -18.09 0.91
N LYS A 133 25.77 -18.83 -0.16
CA LYS A 133 26.16 -20.25 -0.08
C LYS A 133 27.49 -20.42 0.66
N GLN A 134 28.48 -19.59 0.36
CA GLN A 134 29.77 -19.57 1.07
C GLN A 134 29.56 -19.29 2.56
N ARG A 135 28.79 -18.25 2.88
CA ARG A 135 28.51 -17.86 4.26
C ARG A 135 27.72 -18.93 5.04
N ALA A 136 26.83 -19.67 4.38
CA ALA A 136 26.12 -20.78 5.00
C ALA A 136 27.07 -21.96 5.32
N ALA A 137 28.06 -22.22 4.47
CA ALA A 137 29.08 -23.24 4.69
C ALA A 137 30.06 -22.86 5.82
N GLU A 138 30.30 -21.56 6.00
CA GLU A 138 31.18 -21.01 7.04
C GLU A 138 30.51 -20.86 8.41
N ARG A 139 29.19 -21.11 8.52
CA ARG A 139 28.47 -20.96 9.80
C ARG A 139 28.82 -22.13 10.71
N PRO A 140 29.55 -21.94 11.84
CA PRO A 140 29.82 -23.03 12.76
C PRO A 140 28.49 -23.55 13.33
N HIS A 141 28.35 -24.87 13.38
CA HIS A 141 27.25 -25.52 14.09
C HIS A 141 27.28 -25.05 15.56
N PRO A 142 26.15 -24.62 16.16
CA PRO A 142 26.14 -24.38 17.60
C PRO A 142 26.47 -25.71 18.30
N ALA A 143 27.49 -25.68 19.15
CA ALA A 143 27.83 -26.80 20.01
C ALA A 143 26.60 -27.16 20.86
N ALA A 144 26.28 -28.45 20.89
CA ALA A 144 25.16 -29.04 21.63
C ALA A 144 25.29 -28.84 23.14
#